data_AF-A0A9D5AY72-F1
#
_entry.id   AF-A0A9D5AY72-F1
#
_cell.length_a   1.000
_cell.length_b   1.000
_cell.length_c   1.000
_cell.angle_alpha   90.00
_cell.angle_beta   90.00
_cell.angle_gamma   90.00
#
_symmetry.space_group_name_H-M   'P 1'
#
loop_
_entity.id
_entity.type
_entity.pdbx_description
1 polymer ?
#
loop_
_entity_poly.entity_id
_entity_poly.type
_entity_poly.pdbx_seq_one_letter_code
_entity_poly.pdbx_strand_id
1 'polypeptide(L)'
;MEEWNENKDDLIDLFGKVRDDWLEKDFTGWIQANRFYPGVTDALRFASSRVYIVTTKQSRFADALLRELAAITIPPERIYGLGTGPKVEVLKKLQKMPEHQGLTLQLRFL
;
A
#
# COMPACT_ATOMS: atom_id res chain seq x y z
N MET A 1 21.44 -8.10 -8.67
CA MET A 1 22.04 -6.98 -7.91
C MET A 1 23.54 -7.17 -7.79
N GLU A 2 24.03 -8.33 -7.33
CA GLU A 2 25.46 -8.66 -7.45
C GLU A 2 25.99 -8.61 -8.89
N GLU A 3 25.23 -9.13 -9.86
CA GLU A 3 25.57 -9.05 -11.29
C GLU A 3 25.68 -7.61 -11.83
N TRP A 4 25.06 -6.64 -11.15
CA TRP A 4 25.04 -5.23 -11.55
C TRP A 4 25.86 -4.34 -10.61
N ASN A 5 26.47 -4.93 -9.56
CA ASN A 5 27.16 -4.23 -8.47
C ASN A 5 26.30 -3.12 -7.81
N GLU A 6 24.98 -3.31 -7.75
CA GLU A 6 24.03 -2.34 -7.20
C GLU A 6 23.50 -2.80 -5.85
N ASN A 7 23.35 -1.84 -4.92
CA ASN A 7 22.77 -2.08 -3.60
C ASN A 7 21.24 -1.93 -3.64
N LYS A 8 20.54 -2.95 -3.13
CA LYS A 8 19.08 -2.99 -3.08
C LYS A 8 18.46 -1.85 -2.30
N ASP A 9 18.99 -1.59 -1.12
CA ASP A 9 18.40 -0.65 -0.18
C ASP A 9 18.61 0.77 -0.72
N ASP A 10 19.78 1.05 -1.31
CA ASP A 10 20.06 2.31 -1.99
C ASP A 10 19.09 2.56 -3.17
N LEU A 11 18.78 1.53 -3.97
CA LEU A 11 17.81 1.62 -5.06
C LEU A 11 16.38 1.84 -4.56
N ILE A 12 16.00 1.17 -3.46
CA ILE A 12 14.70 1.36 -2.82
C ILE A 12 14.54 2.79 -2.32
N ASP A 13 15.58 3.32 -1.68
CA ASP A 13 15.60 4.68 -1.15
C ASP A 13 15.60 5.72 -2.26
N LEU A 14 16.40 5.51 -3.31
CA LEU A 14 16.40 6.36 -4.50
C LEU A 14 15.03 6.39 -5.18
N PHE A 15 14.40 5.22 -5.36
CA PHE A 15 13.06 5.13 -5.94
C PHE A 15 12.01 5.83 -5.05
N GLY A 16 12.13 5.70 -3.74
CA GLY A 16 11.30 6.44 -2.78
C GLY A 16 11.46 7.94 -2.94
N LYS A 17 12.71 8.42 -2.92
CA LYS A 17 13.04 9.85 -3.01
C LYS A 17 12.56 10.48 -4.31
N VAL A 18 12.77 9.83 -5.45
CA VAL A 18 12.31 10.38 -6.75
C VAL A 18 10.78 10.55 -6.77
N ARG A 19 10.05 9.62 -6.15
CA ARG A 19 8.59 9.72 -6.04
C ARG A 19 8.14 10.79 -5.06
N ASP A 20 8.87 10.96 -3.97
CA ASP A 20 8.63 12.04 -3.01
C ASP A 20 8.86 13.40 -3.68
N ASP A 21 9.99 13.58 -4.36
CA ASP A 21 10.32 14.78 -5.11
C ASP A 21 9.25 15.10 -6.18
N TRP A 22 8.70 14.10 -6.86
CA TRP A 22 7.62 14.30 -7.82
C TRP A 22 6.31 14.67 -7.13
N LEU A 23 5.93 13.98 -6.03
CA LEU A 23 4.75 14.35 -5.26
C LEU A 23 4.82 15.79 -4.73
N GLU A 24 5.99 16.26 -4.31
CA GLU A 24 6.20 17.63 -3.83
C GLU A 24 6.11 18.67 -4.95
N LYS A 25 6.68 18.37 -6.13
CA LYS A 25 6.77 19.33 -7.25
C LYS A 25 5.53 19.35 -8.15
N ASP A 26 4.91 18.19 -8.36
CA ASP A 26 3.76 18.00 -9.24
C ASP A 26 2.90 16.84 -8.76
N PHE A 27 2.21 17.08 -7.63
CA PHE A 27 1.26 16.14 -7.06
C PHE A 27 0.18 15.71 -8.05
N THR A 28 -0.37 16.67 -8.81
CA THR A 28 -1.47 16.40 -9.74
C THR A 28 -1.03 15.48 -10.87
N GLY A 29 0.11 15.77 -11.51
CA GLY A 29 0.65 14.91 -12.56
C GLY A 29 1.03 13.53 -12.05
N TRP A 30 1.59 13.42 -10.83
CA TRP A 30 1.86 12.12 -10.22
C TRP A 30 0.57 11.32 -9.99
N ILE A 31 -0.49 11.94 -9.47
CA ILE A 31 -1.79 11.28 -9.25
C ILE A 31 -2.39 10.80 -10.59
N GLN A 32 -2.36 11.64 -11.62
CA GLN A 32 -2.89 11.32 -12.94
C GLN A 32 -2.11 10.20 -13.66
N ALA A 33 -0.84 10.00 -13.33
CA ALA A 33 -0.03 8.89 -13.85
C ALA A 33 -0.43 7.52 -13.27
N ASN A 34 -1.33 7.48 -12.27
CA ASN A 34 -1.76 6.26 -11.61
C ASN A 34 -3.25 5.98 -11.85
N ARG A 35 -3.62 4.70 -11.81
CA ARG A 35 -5.02 4.25 -11.92
C ARG A 35 -5.21 2.96 -11.13
N PHE A 36 -6.37 2.81 -10.49
CA PHE A 36 -6.79 1.52 -9.91
C PHE A 36 -7.33 0.57 -10.99
N TYR A 37 -7.15 -0.73 -10.78
CA TYR A 37 -7.80 -1.72 -11.64
C TYR A 37 -9.33 -1.59 -11.56
N PRO A 38 -10.05 -1.88 -12.65
CA PRO A 38 -11.51 -1.80 -12.66
C PRO A 38 -12.15 -2.59 -11.51
N GLY A 39 -13.10 -1.95 -10.81
CA GLY A 39 -13.83 -2.55 -9.68
C GLY A 39 -13.12 -2.50 -8.31
N VAL A 40 -11.84 -2.12 -8.25
CA VAL A 40 -11.11 -2.00 -6.95
C VAL A 40 -11.71 -0.91 -6.07
N THR A 41 -11.94 0.27 -6.63
CA THR A 41 -12.51 1.41 -5.90
C THR A 41 -13.88 1.07 -5.32
N ASP A 42 -14.74 0.42 -6.12
CA ASP A 42 -16.07 0.00 -5.68
C ASP A 42 -15.99 -1.07 -4.60
N ALA A 43 -15.12 -2.09 -4.78
CA ALA A 43 -14.92 -3.13 -3.78
C ALA A 43 -14.45 -2.58 -2.43
N LEU A 44 -13.59 -1.56 -2.43
CA LEU A 44 -13.14 -0.89 -1.21
C LEU A 44 -14.25 -0.02 -0.60
N ARG A 45 -15.04 0.69 -1.42
CA ARG A 45 -16.14 1.56 -0.97
C ARG A 45 -17.30 0.78 -0.36
N PHE A 46 -17.63 -0.37 -0.93
CA PHE A 46 -18.74 -1.22 -0.49
C PHE A 46 -18.31 -2.34 0.46
N ALA A 47 -17.05 -2.38 0.89
CA ALA A 47 -16.58 -3.35 1.87
C ALA A 47 -17.31 -3.14 3.21
N SER A 48 -18.10 -4.13 3.62
CA SER A 48 -18.73 -4.16 4.96
C SER A 48 -17.77 -4.61 6.07
N SER A 49 -16.66 -5.24 5.68
CA SER A 49 -15.63 -5.74 6.60
C SER A 49 -14.54 -4.70 6.85
N ARG A 50 -13.80 -4.88 7.94
CA ARG A 50 -12.60 -4.07 8.22
C ARG A 50 -11.55 -4.29 7.13
N VAL A 51 -11.20 -3.21 6.41
CA VAL A 51 -10.21 -3.24 5.33
C VAL A 51 -8.81 -2.96 5.87
N TYR A 52 -7.84 -3.71 5.33
CA TYR A 52 -6.41 -3.54 5.52
C TYR A 52 -5.72 -3.51 4.14
N ILE A 53 -4.70 -2.67 4.00
CA ILE A 53 -3.87 -2.61 2.80
C ILE A 53 -2.51 -3.21 3.13
N VAL A 54 -2.08 -4.19 2.36
CA VAL A 54 -0.74 -4.80 2.50
C VAL A 54 -0.03 -4.71 1.16
N THR A 55 1.00 -3.87 1.10
CA THR A 55 1.71 -3.53 -0.13
C THR A 55 3.21 -3.53 0.09
N THR A 56 3.96 -3.82 -0.98
CA THR A 56 5.42 -3.70 -1.00
C THR A 56 5.88 -2.27 -1.31
N LYS A 57 4.95 -1.35 -1.60
CA LYS A 57 5.20 0.09 -1.79
C LYS A 57 5.29 0.81 -0.44
N GLN A 58 5.93 1.97 -0.38
CA GLN A 58 5.85 2.84 0.79
C GLN A 58 4.38 3.22 1.08
N SER A 59 3.98 3.17 2.35
CA SER A 59 2.57 3.35 2.77
C SER A 59 2.00 4.70 2.36
N ARG A 60 2.80 5.78 2.44
CA ARG A 60 2.40 7.14 2.04
C ARG A 60 1.90 7.23 0.60
N PHE A 61 2.47 6.45 -0.32
CA PHE A 61 2.02 6.43 -1.71
C PHE A 61 0.68 5.71 -1.87
N ALA A 62 0.46 4.64 -1.10
CA ALA A 62 -0.82 3.95 -1.10
C ALA A 62 -1.92 4.84 -0.51
N ASP A 63 -1.63 5.55 0.59
CA ASP A 63 -2.56 6.49 1.23
C ASP A 63 -2.94 7.63 0.27
N ALA A 64 -1.97 8.28 -0.38
CA ALA A 64 -2.24 9.34 -1.36
C ALA A 64 -3.14 8.84 -2.51
N LEU A 65 -2.85 7.67 -3.09
CA LEU A 65 -3.67 7.11 -4.17
C LEU A 65 -5.09 6.77 -3.72
N LEU A 66 -5.26 6.20 -2.53
CA LEU A 66 -6.58 5.87 -1.97
C LEU A 66 -7.42 7.12 -1.74
N ARG A 67 -6.80 8.19 -1.20
CA ARG A 67 -7.48 9.46 -0.95
C ARG A 67 -7.88 10.15 -2.24
N GLU A 68 -6.94 10.31 -3.18
CA GLU A 68 -7.17 11.14 -4.36
C GLU A 68 -7.95 10.42 -5.47
N LEU A 69 -7.63 9.16 -5.77
CA LEU A 69 -8.25 8.44 -6.89
C LEU A 69 -9.50 7.65 -6.49
N ALA A 70 -9.59 7.23 -5.23
CA ALA A 70 -10.72 6.45 -4.74
C ALA A 70 -11.65 7.22 -3.81
N ALA A 71 -11.24 8.40 -3.30
CA ALA A 71 -11.94 9.12 -2.23
C ALA A 71 -12.22 8.22 -1.02
N ILE A 72 -11.22 7.42 -0.64
CA ILE A 72 -11.27 6.46 0.47
C ILE A 72 -10.14 6.79 1.44
N THR A 73 -10.48 6.93 2.72
CA THR A 73 -9.50 7.09 3.80
C THR A 73 -9.43 5.79 4.61
N ILE A 74 -8.25 5.20 4.68
CA ILE A 74 -7.95 4.06 5.55
C ILE A 74 -7.02 4.55 6.66
N PRO A 75 -7.30 4.25 7.93
CA PRO A 75 -6.41 4.62 9.02
C PRO A 75 -4.98 4.12 8.80
N PRO A 76 -3.94 4.94 9.06
CA PRO A 76 -2.55 4.58 8.77
C PRO A 76 -2.09 3.26 9.41
N GLU A 77 -2.59 2.93 10.60
CA GLU A 77 -2.30 1.68 11.30
C GLU A 77 -2.80 0.42 10.57
N ARG A 78 -3.67 0.60 9.56
CA ARG A 78 -4.19 -0.46 8.70
C ARG A 78 -3.53 -0.51 7.31
N ILE A 79 -2.52 0.32 7.06
CA ILE A 79 -1.75 0.36 5.82
C ILE A 79 -0.33 -0.17 6.08
N TYR A 80 -0.10 -1.43 5.74
CA TYR A 80 1.20 -2.09 5.83
C TYR A 80 1.96 -1.92 4.54
N GLY A 81 2.89 -0.97 4.52
CA GLY A 81 3.78 -0.70 3.39
C GLY A 81 5.15 -1.35 3.51
N LEU A 82 6.05 -0.95 2.63
CA LEU A 82 7.47 -1.26 2.71
C LEU A 82 8.03 -0.97 4.13
N GLY A 83 8.89 -1.86 4.62
CA GLY A 83 9.46 -1.76 5.98
C GLY A 83 8.60 -2.41 7.07
N THR A 84 7.34 -2.79 6.79
CA THR A 84 6.48 -3.48 7.78
C THR A 84 6.73 -4.99 7.89
N GLY A 85 7.71 -5.49 7.14
CA GLY A 85 8.07 -6.92 7.03
C GLY A 85 7.51 -7.59 5.78
N PRO A 86 7.85 -8.87 5.54
CA PRO A 86 7.33 -9.61 4.40
C PRO A 86 5.81 -9.71 4.42
N LYS A 87 5.16 -9.58 3.25
CA LYS A 87 3.68 -9.63 3.10
C LYS A 87 3.06 -10.83 3.82
N VAL A 88 3.68 -12.01 3.70
CA VAL A 88 3.21 -13.23 4.36
C VAL A 88 3.20 -13.10 5.88
N GLU A 89 4.24 -12.51 6.46
CA GLU A 89 4.34 -12.33 7.92
C GLU A 89 3.36 -11.26 8.42
N VAL A 90 3.15 -10.19 7.65
CA VAL A 90 2.09 -9.21 7.94
C VAL A 90 0.71 -9.88 7.96
N LEU A 91 0.40 -10.72 6.97
CA LEU A 91 -0.87 -11.45 6.92
C LEU A 91 -1.04 -12.40 8.12
N LYS A 92 0.01 -13.14 8.50
CA LYS A 92 0.00 -13.99 9.70
C LYS A 92 -0.20 -13.17 10.97
N LYS A 93 0.43 -12.00 11.08
CA LYS A 93 0.26 -11.09 12.22
C LYS A 93 -1.20 -10.63 12.32
N LEU A 94 -1.80 -10.21 11.20
CA LEU A 94 -3.20 -9.79 11.14
C LEU A 94 -4.15 -10.92 11.58
N GLN A 95 -3.92 -12.16 11.16
CA GLN A 95 -4.75 -13.30 11.58
C GLN A 95 -4.67 -13.60 13.08
N LYS A 96 -3.55 -13.31 13.73
CA LYS A 96 -3.30 -13.61 15.15
C LYS A 96 -3.76 -12.50 16.11
N MET A 97 -4.21 -11.36 15.60
CA MET A 97 -4.66 -10.24 16.42
C MET A 97 -5.87 -10.66 17.28
N PRO A 98 -5.91 -10.35 18.59
CA PRO A 98 -7.02 -10.71 19.47
C PRO A 98 -8.38 -10.25 18.96
N GLU A 99 -8.46 -9.04 18.40
CA GLU A 99 -9.67 -8.46 17.84
C GLU A 99 -10.17 -9.14 16.55
N HIS A 100 -9.37 -10.05 15.98
CA HIS A 100 -9.73 -10.84 14.80
C HIS A 100 -10.03 -12.31 15.13
N GLN A 101 -10.01 -12.70 16.40
CA GLN A 101 -10.37 -14.06 16.80
C GLN A 101 -11.82 -14.39 16.38
N GLY A 102 -12.00 -15.56 15.76
CA GLY A 102 -13.29 -16.00 15.24
C GLY A 102 -13.71 -15.34 13.91
N LEU A 103 -12.92 -14.42 13.36
CA LEU A 103 -13.18 -13.84 12.04
C LEU A 103 -12.45 -14.61 10.94
N THR A 104 -12.96 -14.52 9.71
CA THR A 104 -12.29 -15.06 8.52
C THR A 104 -11.59 -13.93 7.76
N LEU A 105 -10.28 -14.08 7.55
CA LEU A 105 -9.53 -13.16 6.69
C LEU A 105 -9.82 -13.45 5.21
N GLN A 106 -10.37 -12.47 4.51
CA GLN A 106 -10.60 -12.53 3.07
C GLN A 106 -9.47 -11.81 2.33
N LEU A 107 -8.73 -12.53 1.48
CA LEU A 107 -7.63 -11.96 0.70
C LEU A 107 -8.11 -11.62 -0.71
N ARG A 108 -7.93 -10.36 -1.12
CA ARG A 108 -8.09 -9.92 -2.50
C ARG A 108 -6.75 -9.40 -3.03
N PHE A 109 -6.32 -9.93 -4.16
CA PHE A 109 -5.15 -9.42 -4.89
C PHE A 109 -5.70 -8.48 -5.96
N LEU A 110 -5.30 -7.21 -5.85
CA LEU A 110 -5.78 -6.10 -6.63
C LEU A 110 -4.60 -5.43 -7.33
#